data_AF-A0AAQ1C9W8-F1
#
_entry.id   AF-A0AAQ1C9W8-F1
#
_cell.length_a   1.000
_cell.length_b   1.000
_cell.length_c   1.000
_cell.angle_alpha   90.00
_cell.angle_beta   90.00
_cell.angle_gamma   90.00
#
_symmetry.space_group_name_H-M   'P 1'
#
loop_
_entity.id
_entity.type
_entity.pdbx_description
1 polymer ?
#
loop_
_entity_poly.entity_id
_entity_poly.type
_entity_poly.pdbx_seq_one_letter_code
_entity_poly.pdbx_strand_id
1 'polypeptide(L)'
;MKIPKAYVPMLLSAIRDSVLYNEQLLKSETLRDRDDYEEHYVHLTQFFEYLKEEYVLNEEQYGLKLEQILPEEVPNKQVSKD
;
A
#
# COMPACT_ATOMS: atom_id res chain seq x y z
N MET A 1 19.44 -9.06 2.83
CA MET A 1 18.65 -9.98 1.97
C MET A 1 18.69 -9.45 0.54
N LYS A 2 18.72 -10.31 -0.49
CA LYS A 2 18.59 -9.86 -1.89
C LYS A 2 17.23 -10.31 -2.41
N ILE A 3 16.36 -9.36 -2.77
CA ILE A 3 15.05 -9.65 -3.35
C ILE A 3 15.21 -9.71 -4.88
N PRO A 4 14.77 -10.79 -5.54
CA PRO A 4 14.70 -10.83 -7.00
C PRO A 4 13.89 -9.65 -7.55
N LYS A 5 14.41 -8.97 -8.57
CA LYS A 5 13.80 -7.76 -9.15
C LYS A 5 12.33 -7.95 -9.53
N ALA A 6 11.98 -9.13 -10.05
CA ALA A 6 10.61 -9.49 -10.42
C ALA A 6 9.62 -9.50 -9.24
N TYR A 7 10.09 -9.61 -7.99
CA TYR A 7 9.25 -9.58 -6.80
C TYR A 7 9.12 -8.21 -6.15
N VAL A 8 9.92 -7.23 -6.58
CA VAL A 8 9.87 -5.87 -6.02
C VAL A 8 8.51 -5.19 -6.29
N PRO A 9 7.91 -5.26 -7.49
CA PRO A 9 6.58 -4.71 -7.71
C PRO A 9 5.51 -5.38 -6.84
N MET A 10 5.59 -6.71 -6.70
CA MET A 10 4.68 -7.49 -5.85
C MET A 10 4.82 -7.12 -4.37
N LEU A 11 6.05 -6.88 -3.90
CA LEU A 11 6.30 -6.41 -2.54
C LEU A 11 5.61 -5.07 -2.28
N LEU A 12 5.80 -4.09 -3.18
CA LEU A 12 5.18 -2.77 -3.02
C LEU A 12 3.65 -2.87 -3.00
N SER A 13 3.06 -3.64 -3.92
CA SER A 13 1.61 -3.86 -3.95
C SER A 13 1.10 -4.55 -2.68
N ALA A 14 1.79 -5.58 -2.19
CA ALA A 14 1.38 -6.28 -0.96
C ALA A 14 1.39 -5.38 0.27
N ILE A 15 2.37 -4.48 0.38
CA ILE A 15 2.42 -3.49 1.47
C ILE A 15 1.32 -2.45 1.32
N ARG A 16 1.03 -1.95 0.12
CA ARG A 16 -0.15 -1.09 -0.12
C ARG A 16 -1.44 -1.78 0.36
N ASP A 17 -1.66 -3.01 -0.08
CA ASP A 17 -2.89 -3.75 0.23
C ASP A 17 -3.00 -3.98 1.76
N SER A 18 -1.88 -4.19 2.44
CA SER A 18 -1.81 -4.28 3.90
C SER A 18 -2.16 -2.96 4.58
N VAL A 19 -1.66 -1.82 4.07
CA VAL A 19 -2.03 -0.48 4.56
C VAL A 19 -3.54 -0.28 4.42
N LEU A 20 -4.10 -0.47 3.22
CA LEU A 20 -5.53 -0.29 2.96
C LEU A 20 -6.40 -1.20 3.83
N TYR A 21 -6.01 -2.47 3.97
CA TYR A 21 -6.72 -3.40 4.83
C TYR A 21 -6.73 -2.94 6.30
N ASN A 22 -5.58 -2.54 6.84
CA ASN A 22 -5.48 -2.11 8.23
C ASN A 22 -6.24 -0.80 8.48
N GLU A 23 -6.23 0.13 7.52
CA GLU A 23 -7.05 1.34 7.59
C GLU A 23 -8.55 1.01 7.75
N GLN A 24 -9.05 0.03 6.99
CA GLN A 24 -10.44 -0.42 7.12
C GLN A 24 -10.66 -1.22 8.40
N LEU A 25 -9.71 -2.05 8.82
CA LEU A 25 -9.79 -2.82 10.05
C LEU A 25 -9.93 -1.92 11.28
N LEU A 26 -9.20 -0.81 11.32
CA LEU A 26 -9.29 0.19 12.39
C LEU A 26 -10.69 0.83 12.50
N LYS A 27 -11.54 0.75 11.46
CA LYS A 27 -12.93 1.21 11.52
C LYS A 27 -13.88 0.18 12.14
N SER A 28 -13.41 -1.04 12.40
CA SER A 28 -14.23 -2.11 13.00
C SER A 28 -14.57 -1.81 14.46
N GLU A 29 -15.87 -1.88 14.80
CA GLU A 29 -16.37 -1.72 16.17
C GLU A 29 -16.02 -2.91 17.08
N THR A 30 -15.71 -4.07 16.49
CA THR A 30 -15.39 -5.31 17.23
C THR A 30 -13.89 -5.52 17.43
N LEU A 31 -13.05 -4.60 16.96
CA LEU A 31 -11.60 -4.69 17.07
C LEU A 31 -11.17 -4.60 18.53
N ARG A 32 -10.49 -5.63 19.01
CA ARG A 32 -9.83 -5.66 20.32
C ARG A 32 -8.37 -5.23 20.15
N ASP A 33 -7.76 -4.77 21.24
CA ASP A 33 -6.33 -4.39 21.27
C ASP A 33 -5.97 -3.35 20.19
N ARG A 34 -6.86 -2.36 20.01
CA ARG A 34 -6.79 -1.33 18.95
C ARG A 34 -5.44 -0.62 18.88
N ASP A 35 -4.85 -0.29 20.03
CA ASP A 35 -3.59 0.44 20.12
C ASP A 35 -2.46 -0.29 19.37
N ASP A 36 -2.40 -1.62 19.45
CA ASP A 36 -1.40 -2.43 18.75
C ASP A 36 -1.59 -2.37 17.22
N TYR A 37 -2.83 -2.34 16.75
CA TYR A 37 -3.15 -2.19 15.32
C TYR A 37 -2.86 -0.79 14.82
N GLU A 38 -3.07 0.25 15.64
CA GLU A 38 -2.73 1.62 15.29
C GLU A 38 -1.21 1.80 15.17
N GLU A 39 -0.43 1.27 16.11
CA GLU A 39 1.04 1.26 16.02
C GLU A 39 1.51 0.49 14.78
N HIS A 40 0.94 -0.69 14.52
CA HIS A 40 1.26 -1.47 13.34
C HIS A 40 0.93 -0.72 12.03
N TYR A 41 -0.22 -0.04 11.98
CA TYR A 41 -0.63 0.76 10.84
C TYR A 41 0.31 1.95 10.58
N VAL A 42 0.78 2.62 11.63
CA VAL A 42 1.81 3.67 11.52
C VAL A 42 3.09 3.11 10.90
N HIS A 43 3.57 1.95 11.36
CA HIS A 43 4.76 1.33 10.77
C HIS A 43 4.55 0.89 9.32
N LEU A 44 3.37 0.34 8.99
CA LEU A 44 3.03 -0.06 7.62
C LEU A 44 3.01 1.14 6.65
N THR A 45 2.43 2.26 7.05
CA THR A 45 2.35 3.48 6.22
C THR A 45 3.74 4.08 5.99
N GLN A 46 4.57 4.17 7.03
CA GLN A 46 5.96 4.62 6.90
C GLN A 46 6.77 3.70 5.99
N PHE A 47 6.60 2.39 6.14
CA PHE A 47 7.29 1.41 5.29
C PHE A 47 6.83 1.46 3.84
N PHE A 48 5.53 1.68 3.61
CA PHE A 48 4.98 1.84 2.27
C PHE A 48 5.60 3.06 1.55
N GLU A 49 5.65 4.22 2.20
CA GLU A 49 6.25 5.41 1.60
C GLU A 49 7.74 5.21 1.33
N TYR A 50 8.48 4.63 2.27
CA TYR A 50 9.88 4.26 2.05
C TYR A 50 10.06 3.36 0.82
N LEU A 51 9.28 2.27 0.72
CA LEU A 51 9.36 1.36 -0.42
C LEU A 51 8.97 2.02 -1.74
N LYS A 52 8.00 2.93 -1.71
CA LYS A 52 7.54 3.68 -2.88
C LYS A 52 8.63 4.63 -3.39
N GLU A 53 9.31 5.35 -2.50
CA GLU A 53 10.46 6.20 -2.84
C GLU A 53 11.59 5.37 -3.46
N GLU A 54 11.96 4.26 -2.82
CA GLU A 54 12.97 3.32 -3.34
C GLU A 54 12.55 2.72 -4.70
N TYR A 55 11.26 2.47 -4.89
CA TYR A 55 10.73 1.97 -6.16
C TYR A 55 10.95 2.99 -7.28
N VAL A 56 10.58 4.26 -7.06
CA VAL A 56 10.73 5.34 -8.07
C VAL A 56 12.20 5.53 -8.45
N LEU A 57 13.11 5.52 -7.46
CA LEU A 57 14.55 5.70 -7.70
C LEU A 57 15.17 4.59 -8.55
N ASN A 58 14.53 3.41 -8.60
CA ASN A 58 15.07 2.22 -9.26
C ASN A 58 14.10 1.63 -10.30
N GLU A 59 13.08 2.38 -10.70
CA GLU A 59 11.93 1.90 -11.48
C GLU A 59 12.35 1.18 -12.78
N GLU A 60 13.32 1.75 -13.50
CA GLU A 60 13.87 1.19 -14.75
C GLU A 60 14.40 -0.25 -14.57
N GLN A 61 14.79 -0.62 -13.35
CA GLN A 61 15.34 -1.94 -13.06
C GLN A 61 14.27 -3.01 -12.83
N TYR A 62 13.02 -2.62 -12.55
CA TYR A 62 11.96 -3.54 -12.12
C TYR A 62 11.02 -3.93 -13.26
N GLY A 63 11.09 -3.24 -14.39
CA GLY A 63 10.35 -3.60 -15.62
C GLY A 63 8.85 -3.27 -15.59
N LEU A 64 8.38 -2.61 -14.52
CA LEU A 64 7.03 -2.07 -14.40
C LEU A 64 7.11 -0.65 -13.85
N LYS A 65 6.33 0.26 -14.41
CA LYS A 65 6.21 1.61 -13.85
C LYS A 65 5.32 1.61 -12.61
N LEU A 66 5.55 2.56 -11.71
CA LEU A 66 4.78 2.77 -10.50
C LEU A 66 3.28 2.94 -10.82
N GLU A 67 2.96 3.73 -11.85
CA GLU A 67 1.57 3.96 -12.31
C GLU A 67 0.82 2.68 -12.72
N GLN A 68 1.56 1.62 -13.11
CA GLN A 68 0.97 0.34 -13.50
C GLN A 68 0.66 -0.55 -12.30
N ILE A 69 1.30 -0.33 -11.16
CA ILE A 69 1.15 -1.13 -9.93
C ILE A 69 0.36 -0.40 -8.84
N LEU A 70 0.45 0.92 -8.82
CA LEU A 70 -0.30 1.84 -7.97
C LEU A 70 -1.08 2.80 -8.88
N PRO A 71 -2.18 2.36 -9.51
CA PRO A 71 -3.04 3.30 -10.22
C PRO A 71 -3.51 4.36 -9.22
N GLU A 72 -3.39 5.65 -9.58
CA GLU A 72 -4.00 6.72 -8.78
C GLU A 72 -5.47 6.36 -8.56
N GLU A 73 -5.95 6.51 -7.33
CA GLU A 73 -7.35 6.29 -7.02
C GLU A 73 -8.18 7.13 -7.98
N VAL A 74 -8.84 6.48 -8.94
CA VAL A 74 -9.85 7.15 -9.76
C VAL A 74 -10.84 7.70 -8.76
N PRO A 75 -11.00 9.04 -8.64
CA PRO A 75 -11.91 9.61 -7.66
C PRO A 75 -13.25 8.95 -7.89
N ASN A 76 -13.79 8.30 -6.86
CA ASN A 76 -15.10 7.65 -6.91
C ASN A 76 -16.05 8.62 -7.61
N LYS A 77 -16.39 8.35 -8.88
CA LYS A 77 -17.45 9.08 -9.56
C LYS A 77 -18.66 8.81 -8.70
N GLN A 78 -19.12 9.85 -8.00
CA GLN A 78 -20.40 9.82 -7.31
C GLN A 78 -21.38 9.27 -8.32
N VAL A 79 -21.85 8.04 -8.09
CA VAL A 79 -22.89 7.44 -8.89
C VAL A 79 -24.11 8.31 -8.63
N SER A 80 -24.36 9.24 -9.55
CA SER A 80 -25.64 9.94 -9.64
C SER A 80 -26.68 8.85 -9.74
N LYS A 81 -27.44 8.66 -8.65
CA LYS A 81 -28.69 7.91 -8.71
C LYS A 81 -29.69 8.87 -9.34
N ASP A 82 -29.86 8.71 -10.65
CA ASP A 82 -31.05 9.17 -11.36
C ASP A 82 -32.27 8.34 -10.92
#